data_AF-F9PEE8-F1
#
_entry.id   AF-F9PEE8-F1
#
_cell.length_a   1.000
_cell.length_b   1.000
_cell.length_c   1.000
_cell.angle_alpha   90.00
_cell.angle_beta   90.00
_cell.angle_gamma   90.00
#
_symmetry.space_group_name_H-M   'P 1'
#
loop_
_entity.id
_entity.type
_entity.pdbx_description
1 polymer ?
#
loop_
_entity_poly.entity_id
_entity_poly.type
_entity_poly.pdbx_seq_one_letter_code
_entity_poly.pdbx_strand_id
1 'polypeptide(L)'
;MREKMIDNKPTYISLFSSAGVGCYGFKLEGFECIATNEILERRLNIQKLNNKCKLETGYISGDIKLDETKEKIYSEIRKWKQSGNDRVDVIIATPPCQGMSVANHKKNQMKLIEIV
;
A
#
# COMPACT_ATOMS: atom_id res chain seq x y z
N MET A 1 10.80 -26.28 0.20
CA MET A 1 11.44 -25.03 -0.28
C MET A 1 11.30 -24.00 0.83
N ARG A 2 12.39 -23.36 1.29
CA ARG A 2 12.26 -22.24 2.24
C ARG A 2 11.86 -20.99 1.47
N GLU A 3 10.84 -20.29 1.96
CA GLU A 3 10.37 -19.02 1.43
C GLU A 3 11.51 -17.99 1.52
N LYS A 4 11.76 -17.24 0.44
CA LYS A 4 12.85 -16.26 0.37
C LYS A 4 12.31 -14.89 0.73
N MET A 5 12.55 -14.52 1.99
CA MET A 5 12.31 -13.18 2.51
C MET A 5 13.61 -12.37 2.51
N ILE A 6 13.53 -11.10 2.15
CA ILE A 6 14.66 -10.19 2.33
C ILE A 6 14.90 -9.97 3.82
N ASP A 7 16.14 -10.18 4.25
CA ASP A 7 16.54 -10.10 5.67
C ASP A 7 15.72 -11.01 6.62
N ASN A 8 15.06 -12.06 6.09
CA ASN A 8 14.15 -12.94 6.84
C ASN A 8 12.98 -12.19 7.53
N LYS A 9 12.55 -11.06 6.95
CA LYS A 9 11.46 -10.22 7.46
C LYS A 9 10.21 -10.32 6.55
N PRO A 10 9.00 -10.36 7.14
CA PRO A 10 7.78 -10.29 6.37
C PRO A 10 7.59 -8.89 5.75
N THR A 11 6.88 -8.84 4.64
CA THR A 11 6.70 -7.64 3.84
C THR A 11 5.24 -7.24 3.71
N TYR A 12 4.99 -5.94 3.52
CA TYR A 12 3.63 -5.46 3.32
C TYR A 12 3.50 -4.33 2.31
N ILE A 13 2.28 -4.16 1.81
CA ILE A 13 1.83 -3.01 1.02
C ILE A 13 0.70 -2.31 1.77
N SER A 14 0.72 -0.98 1.77
CA SER A 14 -0.31 -0.15 2.40
C SER A 14 -1.03 0.73 1.36
N LEU A 15 -2.32 0.52 1.19
CA LEU A 15 -3.18 1.26 0.25
C LEU A 15 -4.11 2.19 1.03
N PHE A 16 -4.38 3.38 0.48
CA PHE A 16 -5.12 4.44 1.19
C PHE A 16 -4.46 4.78 2.54
N SER A 17 -3.12 4.81 2.53
CA SER A 17 -2.27 4.74 3.71
C SER A 17 -2.26 5.99 4.59
N SER A 18 -2.82 7.11 4.12
CA SER A 18 -2.87 8.39 4.84
C SER A 18 -1.46 8.81 5.32
N ALA A 19 -1.30 9.22 6.58
CA ALA A 19 0.00 9.57 7.16
C ALA A 19 0.83 8.34 7.63
N GLY A 20 0.40 7.11 7.33
CA GLY A 20 1.13 5.88 7.69
C GLY A 20 1.11 5.53 9.17
N VAL A 21 0.02 5.87 9.88
CA VAL A 21 -0.18 5.47 11.28
C VAL A 21 -0.39 3.96 11.38
N GLY A 22 -1.24 3.38 10.51
CA GLY A 22 -1.43 1.92 10.45
C GLY A 22 -0.13 1.15 10.14
N CYS A 23 0.74 1.75 9.31
CA CYS A 23 2.07 1.23 9.00
C CYS A 23 3.01 1.19 10.21
N TYR A 24 2.74 1.96 11.28
CA TYR A 24 3.63 2.02 12.44
C TYR A 24 3.66 0.70 13.22
N GLY A 25 2.52 0.02 13.37
CA GLY A 25 2.47 -1.30 14.02
C GLY A 25 3.33 -2.33 13.29
N PHE A 26 3.23 -2.38 11.96
CA PHE A 26 4.05 -3.25 11.12
C PHE A 26 5.55 -2.97 11.28
N LYS A 27 5.94 -1.69 11.37
CA LYS A 27 7.33 -1.31 11.63
C LYS A 27 7.82 -1.82 13.00
N LEU A 28 6.97 -1.80 14.04
CA LEU A 28 7.31 -2.32 15.36
C LEU A 28 7.47 -3.85 15.37
N GLU A 29 6.62 -4.55 14.61
CA GLU A 29 6.68 -6.02 14.43
C GLU A 29 7.76 -6.47 13.43
N GLY A 30 8.61 -5.55 12.95
CA GLY A 30 9.76 -5.87 12.09
C GLY A 30 9.40 -6.16 10.63
N PHE A 31 8.23 -5.76 10.17
CA PHE A 31 7.86 -5.85 8.76
C PHE A 31 8.57 -4.78 7.92
N GLU A 32 8.83 -5.12 6.67
CA GLU A 32 9.38 -4.20 5.67
C GLU A 32 8.29 -3.71 4.70
N CYS A 33 8.18 -2.40 4.50
CA CYS A 33 7.25 -1.84 3.53
C CYS A 33 7.82 -1.94 2.11
N ILE A 34 7.09 -2.63 1.23
CA ILE A 34 7.34 -2.67 -0.21
C ILE A 34 6.87 -1.36 -0.84
N ALA A 35 5.59 -1.04 -0.67
CA ALA A 35 4.97 0.13 -1.26
C ALA A 35 3.88 0.69 -0.35
N THR A 36 3.74 2.01 -0.37
CA THR A 36 2.68 2.75 0.30
C THR A 36 2.04 3.70 -0.70
N ASN A 37 0.72 3.63 -0.86
CA ASN A 37 -0.04 4.48 -1.76
C ASN A 37 -0.98 5.41 -0.98
N GLU A 38 -0.94 6.68 -1.35
CA GLU A 38 -1.83 7.72 -0.82
C GLU A 38 -2.08 8.76 -1.90
N ILE A 39 -3.31 9.26 -2.01
CA ILE A 39 -3.64 10.25 -3.05
C ILE A 39 -3.10 11.65 -2.72
N LEU A 40 -3.00 12.00 -1.44
CA LEU A 40 -2.50 13.30 -0.99
C LEU A 40 -1.01 13.26 -0.65
N GLU A 41 -0.19 13.90 -1.49
CA GLU A 41 1.27 13.97 -1.34
C GLU A 41 1.70 14.50 0.05
N ARG A 42 1.00 15.51 0.59
CA ARG A 42 1.28 16.04 1.93
C ARG A 42 1.24 14.95 3.01
N ARG A 43 0.32 13.98 2.92
CA ARG A 43 0.20 12.88 3.88
C ARG A 43 1.30 11.85 3.65
N LEU A 44 1.60 11.55 2.39
CA LEU A 44 2.71 10.68 2.02
C LEU A 44 4.07 11.22 2.51
N ASN A 45 4.28 12.53 2.45
CA ASN A 45 5.50 13.17 2.95
C ASN A 45 5.73 12.96 4.46
N ILE A 46 4.66 12.85 5.25
CA ILE A 46 4.78 12.47 6.67
C ILE A 46 5.37 11.05 6.79
N GLN A 47 5.00 10.13 5.91
CA GLN A 47 5.57 8.78 5.89
C GLN A 47 7.05 8.80 5.53
N LYS A 48 7.44 9.61 4.54
CA LYS A 48 8.85 9.80 4.14
C LYS A 48 9.70 10.29 5.31
N LEU A 49 9.24 11.34 6.00
CA LEU A 49 9.92 11.88 7.20
C LEU A 49 10.09 10.85 8.32
N ASN A 50 9.25 9.81 8.36
CA ASN A 50 9.29 8.74 9.35
C ASN A 50 9.96 7.45 8.85
N ASN A 51 10.55 7.46 7.65
CA ASN A 51 11.21 6.32 7.02
C ASN A 51 10.34 5.05 7.12
N LYS A 52 9.11 5.12 6.57
CA LYS A 52 8.15 4.00 6.58
C LYS A 52 8.55 2.90 5.60
N CYS A 53 9.00 3.25 4.39
CA CYS A 53 9.43 2.30 3.37
C CYS A 53 10.95 2.39 3.15
N LYS A 54 11.55 1.23 2.89
CA LYS A 54 13.00 1.06 2.73
C LYS A 54 13.51 1.77 1.48
N LEU A 55 12.70 1.77 0.41
CA LEU A 55 13.00 2.41 -0.86
C LEU A 55 12.15 3.67 -1.03
N GLU A 56 12.79 4.76 -1.48
CA GLU A 56 12.10 6.02 -1.75
C GLU A 56 11.06 5.86 -2.88
N THR A 57 11.30 4.95 -3.82
CA THR A 57 10.34 4.62 -4.88
C THR A 57 9.10 3.89 -4.38
N GLY A 58 9.12 3.37 -3.15
CA GLY A 58 7.96 2.76 -2.49
C GLY A 58 6.90 3.76 -2.03
N TYR A 59 7.21 5.06 -1.98
CA TYR A 59 6.23 6.10 -1.65
C TYR A 59 5.52 6.59 -2.91
N ILE A 60 4.29 6.13 -3.12
CA ILE A 60 3.55 6.32 -4.37
C ILE A 60 2.38 7.27 -4.14
N SER A 61 2.54 8.52 -4.56
CA SER A 61 1.44 9.49 -4.58
C SER A 61 0.60 9.31 -5.84
N GLY A 62 -0.71 9.09 -5.70
CA GLY A 62 -1.61 8.95 -6.85
C GLY A 62 -2.93 8.24 -6.55
N ASP A 63 -3.90 8.41 -7.45
CA ASP A 63 -5.16 7.67 -7.42
C ASP A 63 -4.91 6.22 -7.84
N ILE A 64 -5.20 5.27 -6.94
CA ILE A 64 -5.03 3.83 -7.15
C ILE A 64 -5.85 3.28 -8.32
N LYS A 65 -6.88 4.00 -8.78
CA LYS A 65 -7.68 3.60 -9.94
C LYS A 65 -6.94 3.76 -11.27
N LEU A 66 -5.91 4.61 -11.30
CA LEU A 66 -5.13 4.86 -12.51
C LEU A 66 -4.12 3.74 -12.74
N ASP A 67 -4.02 3.27 -13.98
CA ASP A 67 -3.07 2.22 -14.36
C ASP A 67 -1.62 2.64 -14.10
N GLU A 68 -1.30 3.94 -14.24
CA GLU A 68 0.02 4.47 -13.89
C GLU A 68 0.38 4.25 -12.41
N THR A 69 -0.57 4.47 -11.50
CA THR A 69 -0.38 4.25 -10.06
C THR A 69 -0.20 2.76 -9.77
N LYS A 70 -1.00 1.90 -10.41
CA LYS A 70 -0.89 0.44 -10.29
C LYS A 70 0.46 -0.05 -10.80
N GLU A 71 0.92 0.44 -11.95
CA GLU A 71 2.23 0.08 -12.50
C GLU A 71 3.39 0.52 -11.61
N LYS A 72 3.29 1.68 -10.94
CA LYS A 72 4.29 2.06 -9.92
C LYS A 72 4.36 1.02 -8.80
N ILE A 73 3.23 0.56 -8.29
CA ILE A 73 3.16 -0.48 -7.25
C ILE A 73 3.73 -1.80 -7.76
N TYR A 74 3.30 -2.26 -8.96
CA TYR A 74 3.81 -3.48 -9.56
C TYR A 74 5.31 -3.42 -9.86
N SER A 75 5.82 -2.25 -10.27
CA SER A 75 7.25 -2.04 -10.48
C SER A 75 8.04 -2.23 -9.18
N GLU A 76 7.49 -1.79 -8.06
CA GLU A 76 8.12 -1.94 -6.75
C GLU A 76 8.12 -3.40 -6.31
N ILE A 77 7.00 -4.12 -6.47
CA ILE A 77 6.93 -5.57 -6.22
C ILE A 77 7.98 -6.32 -7.07
N ARG A 78 8.13 -5.97 -8.35
CA ARG A 78 9.14 -6.57 -9.25
C ARG A 78 10.56 -6.29 -8.77
N LYS A 79 10.87 -5.08 -8.30
CA LYS A 79 12.18 -4.75 -7.73
C LYS A 79 12.49 -5.58 -6.48
N TRP A 80 11.54 -5.67 -5.54
CA TRP A 80 11.70 -6.48 -4.34
C TRP A 80 11.94 -7.95 -4.67
N LYS A 81 11.25 -8.47 -5.70
CA LYS A 81 11.48 -9.82 -6.23
C LYS A 81 12.90 -10.04 -6.75
N GLN A 82 13.45 -9.05 -7.46
CA GLN A 82 14.84 -9.10 -7.93
C GLN A 82 15.84 -9.01 -6.76
N SER A 83 15.50 -8.31 -5.68
CA SER A 83 16.29 -8.22 -4.45
C SER A 83 16.17 -9.45 -3.54
N GLY A 84 15.42 -10.48 -3.95
CA GLY A 84 15.32 -11.75 -3.24
C GLY A 84 14.10 -11.89 -2.32
N ASN A 85 13.13 -10.98 -2.39
CA ASN A 85 11.84 -11.11 -1.71
C ASN A 85 10.78 -11.74 -2.63
N ASP A 86 10.39 -12.98 -2.40
CA ASP A 86 9.60 -13.75 -3.37
C ASP A 86 8.11 -13.37 -3.44
N ARG A 87 7.55 -12.72 -2.43
CA ARG A 87 6.11 -12.40 -2.33
C ARG A 87 5.79 -11.15 -1.51
N VAL A 88 4.52 -10.75 -1.52
CA VAL A 88 3.95 -9.80 -0.56
C VAL A 88 3.22 -10.60 0.51
N ASP A 89 3.56 -10.46 1.79
CA ASP A 89 2.92 -11.24 2.86
C ASP A 89 1.59 -10.64 3.29
N VAL A 90 1.48 -9.31 3.33
CA VAL A 90 0.27 -8.60 3.76
C VAL A 90 -0.05 -7.42 2.86
N ILE A 91 -1.33 -7.29 2.49
CA ILE A 91 -1.88 -6.06 1.89
C ILE A 91 -2.85 -5.46 2.90
N ILE A 92 -2.62 -4.21 3.26
CA ILE A 92 -3.49 -3.43 4.13
C ILE A 92 -4.16 -2.37 3.26
N ALA A 93 -5.47 -2.26 3.32
CA ALA A 93 -6.20 -1.22 2.63
C ALA A 93 -7.21 -0.59 3.57
N THR A 94 -7.17 0.75 3.68
CA THR A 94 -8.17 1.53 4.42
C THR A 94 -8.93 2.44 3.46
N PRO A 95 -9.67 1.88 2.49
CA PRO A 95 -10.40 2.69 1.51
C PRO A 95 -11.44 3.56 2.23
N PRO A 96 -11.69 4.79 1.74
CA PRO A 96 -12.72 5.63 2.33
C PRO A 96 -14.12 5.02 2.12
N CYS A 97 -14.98 5.09 3.12
CA CYS A 97 -16.37 4.57 3.07
C CYS A 97 -17.33 5.47 2.27
N GLN A 98 -16.93 5.94 1.09
CA GLN A 98 -17.74 6.84 0.28
C GLN A 98 -19.05 6.17 -0.16
N GLY A 99 -20.19 6.75 0.22
CA GLY A 99 -21.52 6.34 -0.29
C GLY A 99 -22.26 5.29 0.54
N MET A 100 -21.71 4.79 1.64
CA MET A 100 -22.43 3.82 2.50
C MET A 100 -23.65 4.41 3.22
N SER A 101 -23.70 5.72 3.45
CA SER A 101 -24.87 6.38 4.05
C SER A 101 -26.06 6.53 3.09
N VAL A 102 -25.82 6.55 1.77
CA VAL A 102 -26.86 6.66 0.73
C VAL A 102 -27.26 5.31 0.12
N ALA A 103 -26.55 4.23 0.49
CA ALA A 103 -26.81 2.87 0.02
C ALA A 103 -28.22 2.35 0.38
N ASN A 104 -28.84 2.88 1.44
CA ASN A 104 -30.19 2.47 1.83
C ASN A 104 -31.31 3.09 0.97
N HIS A 105 -31.02 4.13 0.18
CA HIS A 105 -32.03 4.84 -0.63
C HIS A 105 -31.88 4.67 -2.15
N LYS A 106 -30.73 4.23 -2.66
CA LYS A 106 -30.51 4.04 -4.10
C LYS A 106 -29.86 2.68 -4.38
N LYS A 107 -30.67 1.71 -4.82
CA LYS A 107 -30.25 0.38 -5.30
C LYS A 107 -29.44 0.39 -6.60
N ASN A 108 -29.20 1.54 -7.23
CA ASN A 108 -28.57 1.62 -8.55
C ASN A 108 -27.17 2.24 -8.48
N GLN A 109 -26.19 1.40 -8.82
CA GLN A 109 -24.78 1.70 -9.12
C GLN A 109 -23.89 2.13 -7.95
N MET A 110 -23.60 1.18 -7.06
CA MET A 110 -22.38 1.27 -6.23
C MET A 110 -21.18 0.90 -7.11
N LYS A 111 -20.32 1.88 -7.43
CA LYS A 111 -18.99 1.59 -8.02
C LYS A 111 -18.15 0.98 -6.91
N LEU A 112 -18.04 -0.34 -6.86
CA LEU A 112 -17.00 -0.99 -6.07
C LEU A 112 -15.65 -0.46 -6.55
N ILE A 113 -14.80 -0.04 -5.61
CA ILE A 113 -13.39 0.15 -5.90
C ILE A 113 -12.78 -1.25 -5.89
N GLU A 114 -12.52 -1.80 -7.07
CA GLU A 114 -11.77 -3.04 -7.21
C GLU A 114 -10.31 -2.73 -6.89
N ILE A 115 -9.83 -3.25 -5.75
CA ILE A 115 -8.48 -2.99 -5.22
C ILE A 115 -7.45 -3.97 -5.84
N VAL A 116 -7.90 -4.94 -6.65
CA VAL A 116 -7.06 -5.98 -7.26
C VAL A 116 -7.43 -6.13 -8.72
#